data_AF-A0A523VYV2-F1
#
_entry.id   AF-A0A523VYV2-F1
#
_cell.length_a   1.000
_cell.length_b   1.000
_cell.length_c   1.000
_cell.angle_alpha   90.00
_cell.angle_beta   90.00
_cell.angle_gamma   90.00
#
_symmetry.space_group_name_H-M   'P 1'
#
loop_
_entity.id
_entity.type
_entity.pdbx_description
1 polymer ?
#
loop_
_entity_poly.entity_id
_entity_poly.type
_entity_poly.pdbx_seq_one_letter_code
_entity_poly.pdbx_strand_id
1 'polypeptide(L)' 'MPLSVQENFIEDVIKLIDRWSFEQCAYCDDGALVSIEGMLDFRCSKCGKSMNPLKYLGEIGKIVFHYRENQHNLKI' A
#
# COMPACT_ATOMS: atom_id res chain seq x y z
N MET A 1 11.47 15.73 -14.61
CA MET A 1 12.60 15.67 -13.65
C MET A 1 12.39 14.44 -12.78
N PRO A 2 13.44 13.69 -12.43
CA PRO A 2 13.30 12.59 -11.47
C PRO A 2 12.89 13.14 -10.10
N LEU A 3 12.02 12.41 -9.40
CA LEU A 3 11.57 12.76 -8.06
C LEU A 3 12.71 12.56 -7.04
N SER A 4 12.75 13.43 -6.03
CA SER A 4 13.58 13.22 -4.85
C SER A 4 13.15 11.98 -4.07
N VAL A 5 14.03 11.49 -3.19
CA VAL A 5 13.73 10.32 -2.34
C VAL A 5 12.53 10.59 -1.43
N GLN A 6 12.38 11.83 -0.94
CA GLN A 6 11.24 12.28 -0.14
C GLN A 6 9.94 12.30 -0.95
N GLU A 7 9.98 12.79 -2.18
CA GLU A 7 8.81 12.83 -3.06
C GLU A 7 8.34 11.41 -3.42
N ASN A 8 9.25 10.50 -3.77
CA ASN A 8 8.90 9.10 -4.02
C ASN A 8 8.26 8.45 -2.79
N PHE A 9 8.79 8.70 -1.59
CA PHE A 9 8.19 8.20 -0.35
C PHE A 9 6.76 8.71 -0.13
N ILE A 10 6.54 10.01 -0.34
CA ILE A 10 5.20 10.61 -0.21
C ILE A 10 4.25 9.98 -1.24
N GLU A 11 4.67 9.85 -2.48
CA GLU A 11 3.87 9.23 -3.54
C GLU A 11 3.46 7.80 -3.20
N ASP A 12 4.40 6.97 -2.75
CA ASP A 12 4.15 5.57 -2.38
C ASP A 12 3.13 5.45 -1.24
N VAL A 13 3.25 6.30 -0.22
CA VAL A 13 2.31 6.32 0.93
C VAL A 13 0.92 6.79 0.49
N ILE A 14 0.84 7.90 -0.25
CA ILE A 14 -0.43 8.46 -0.72
C ILE A 14 -1.15 7.45 -1.63
N LYS A 15 -0.43 6.75 -2.51
CA LYS A 15 -0.98 5.72 -3.38
C LYS A 15 -1.70 4.62 -2.60
N LEU A 16 -1.18 4.20 -1.45
CA LEU A 16 -1.87 3.21 -0.60
C LEU A 16 -3.07 3.77 0.15
N ILE A 17 -2.99 5.01 0.62
CA ILE A 17 -4.12 5.70 1.28
C ILE A 17 -5.28 5.87 0.30
N ASP A 18 -4.97 6.29 -0.93
CA ASP A 18 -5.94 6.46 -2.01
C ASP A 18 -6.63 5.14 -2.35
N ARG A 19 -5.84 4.07 -2.51
CA ARG A 19 -6.37 2.72 -2.72
C ARG A 19 -7.31 2.27 -1.61
N TRP A 20 -6.98 2.55 -0.36
CA TRP A 20 -7.84 2.19 0.75
C TRP A 20 -9.18 2.95 0.68
N SER A 21 -9.13 4.24 0.34
CA SER A 21 -10.31 5.10 0.22
C SER A 21 -11.26 4.67 -0.91
N PHE A 22 -10.73 4.07 -1.97
CA PHE A 22 -11.47 3.63 -3.16
C PHE A 22 -11.68 2.11 -3.25
N GLU A 23 -11.51 1.37 -2.14
CA GLU A 23 -11.70 -0.08 -2.10
C GLU A 23 -10.86 -0.82 -3.17
N GLN A 24 -9.58 -0.44 -3.30
CA GLN A 24 -8.62 -1.03 -4.22
C GLN A 24 -7.50 -1.78 -3.50
N CYS A 25 -7.03 -2.86 -4.10
CA CYS A 25 -6.03 -3.74 -3.54
C CYS A 25 -4.69 -3.03 -3.27
N ALA A 26 -4.18 -3.16 -2.04
CA ALA A 26 -2.86 -2.66 -1.67
C ALA A 26 -1.71 -3.34 -2.45
N TYR A 27 -1.91 -4.55 -2.98
CA TYR A 27 -0.84 -5.38 -3.54
C TYR A 27 -0.64 -5.29 -5.05
N CYS A 28 -1.68 -4.98 -5.82
CA CYS A 28 -1.61 -5.00 -7.27
C CYS A 28 -2.35 -3.80 -7.86
N ASP A 29 -1.80 -3.26 -8.94
CA ASP A 29 -2.44 -2.22 -9.72
C ASP A 29 -3.78 -2.74 -10.30
N ASP A 30 -4.79 -1.88 -10.28
CA ASP A 30 -6.16 -2.11 -10.78
C ASP A 30 -6.92 -3.29 -10.13
N GLY A 31 -6.49 -3.75 -8.96
CA GLY A 31 -7.22 -4.79 -8.23
C GLY A 31 -8.40 -4.21 -7.47
N ALA A 32 -9.64 -4.39 -7.95
CA ALA A 32 -10.82 -4.00 -7.18
C ALA A 32 -11.07 -4.95 -6.01
N LEU A 33 -11.54 -4.42 -4.88
CA LEU A 33 -12.00 -5.23 -3.76
C LEU A 33 -13.45 -5.64 -3.97
N VAL A 34 -13.75 -6.89 -3.67
CA VAL A 34 -15.11 -7.42 -3.60
C VAL A 34 -15.37 -7.92 -2.19
N SER A 35 -16.56 -7.63 -1.65
CA SER A 35 -16.96 -8.16 -0.35
C SER A 35 -17.01 -9.68 -0.39
N ILE A 36 -16.49 -10.32 0.65
CA ILE A 36 -16.70 -11.75 0.87
C ILE A 36 -18.02 -11.89 1.62
N GLU A 37 -19.00 -12.58 1.01
CA GLU A 37 -20.34 -12.74 1.59
C GLU A 37 -20.28 -13.17 3.06
N GLY A 38 -20.95 -12.40 3.92
CA GLY A 38 -21.06 -12.68 5.35
C GLY A 38 -19.91 -12.17 6.23
N MET A 39 -18.91 -11.47 5.68
CA MET A 39 -17.80 -10.89 6.47
C MET A 39 -17.51 -9.43 6.08
N LEU A 40 -16.96 -8.66 7.03
CA LEU A 40 -16.38 -7.32 6.80
C LEU A 40 -15.03 -7.37 6.06
N ASP A 41 -14.63 -8.56 5.60
CA ASP A 41 -13.40 -8.78 4.88
C ASP A 41 -13.63 -8.68 3.37
N PHE A 42 -12.70 -8.03 2.69
CA PHE A 42 -12.70 -7.89 1.25
C PHE A 42 -11.69 -8.84 0.61
N ARG A 43 -11.91 -9.23 -0.65
CA ARG A 43 -10.94 -9.95 -1.47
C ARG A 43 -10.64 -9.16 -2.73
N CYS A 44 -9.38 -9.13 -3.15
CA CYS A 44 -9.05 -8.58 -4.45
C CYS A 44 -9.56 -9.51 -5.57
N SER A 45 -10.31 -8.97 -6.51
CA SER A 45 -10.83 -9.70 -7.68
C SER A 45 -9.72 -10.19 -8.63
N LYS A 46 -8.56 -9.53 -8.61
CA LYS A 46 -7.43 -9.81 -9.52
C LYS A 46 -6.43 -10.79 -8.93
N CYS A 47 -5.92 -10.51 -7.72
CA CYS A 47 -4.87 -11.34 -7.09
C CYS A 47 -5.40 -12.30 -6.02
N GLY A 48 -6.70 -12.22 -5.67
CA GLY A 48 -7.32 -13.13 -4.72
C GLY A 48 -6.89 -12.94 -3.26
N LYS A 49 -6.02 -11.98 -2.95
CA LYS A 49 -5.62 -11.69 -1.57
C LYS A 49 -6.76 -11.05 -0.81
N SER A 50 -6.94 -11.47 0.45
CA SER A 50 -7.84 -10.81 1.39
C SER A 50 -7.27 -9.45 1.82
N MET A 51 -8.17 -8.52 2.09
CA MET A 51 -7.87 -7.16 2.44
C MET A 51 -8.73 -6.72 3.62
N ASN A 52 -8.05 -6.14 4.61
CA ASN A 52 -8.64 -5.50 5.77
C ASN A 52 -7.76 -4.31 6.18
N PRO A 53 -8.21 -3.44 7.10
CA PRO A 53 -7.43 -2.28 7.53
C PRO A 53 -6.00 -2.59 7.98
N LEU A 54 -5.78 -3.72 8.66
CA LEU A 54 -4.44 -4.11 9.13
C LEU A 54 -3.49 -4.42 7.96
N LYS A 55 -4.00 -4.95 6.85
CA LYS A 55 -3.20 -5.21 5.64
C LYS A 55 -2.74 -3.91 4.98
N TYR A 56 -3.60 -2.90 4.87
CA TYR A 56 -3.20 -1.57 4.36
C TYR A 56 -2.14 -0.92 5.24
N LEU A 57 -2.34 -0.91 6.56
CA LEU A 57 -1.35 -0.38 7.50
C LEU A 57 -0.02 -1.14 7.41
N GLY A 58 -0.06 -2.45 7.20
CA GLY A 58 1.14 -3.27 6.99
C GLY A 58 1.93 -2.87 5.74
N GLU A 59 1.25 -2.63 4.61
CA GLU A 59 1.93 -2.19 3.37
C GLU A 59 2.48 -0.76 3.50
N ILE A 60 1.76 0.17 4.15
CA ILE A 60 2.30 1.50 4.48
C ILE A 60 3.54 1.37 5.37
N GLY A 61 3.49 0.50 6.38
CA GLY A 61 4.62 0.22 7.25
C GLY A 61 5.86 -0.23 6.49
N LYS A 62 5.73 -1.13 5.51
CA LYS A 62 6.86 -1.57 4.67
C LYS A 62 7.51 -0.42 3.91
N ILE A 63 6.72 0.49 3.34
CA ILE A 63 7.23 1.68 2.65
C ILE A 63 8.04 2.55 3.62
N VAL A 64 7.49 2.79 4.82
CA VAL A 64 8.17 3.57 5.87
C VAL A 64 9.47 2.92 6.32
N PHE A 65 9.48 1.60 6.56
CA PHE A 65 10.70 0.88 6.94
C PHE A 65 11.76 0.93 5.85
N HIS A 66 11.39 0.65 4.60
CA HIS A 66 12.28 0.71 3.46
C HIS A 66 12.89 2.12 3.26
N TYR A 67 12.06 3.16 3.36
CA TYR A 67 12.54 4.54 3.31
C TYR A 67 13.56 4.83 4.43
N ARG A 68 13.27 4.41 5.68
CA ARG A 68 14.19 4.60 6.81
C ARG A 68 15.51 3.86 6.63
N GLU A 69 15.47 2.59 6.20
CA GLU A 69 16.68 1.80 5.95
C GLU A 69 17.56 2.42 4.86
N ASN A 70 16.95 2.89 3.77
CA ASN A 70 17.68 3.58 2.71
C ASN A 70 18.27 4.91 3.17
N GLN A 71 17.58 5.66 4.04
CA GLN A 71 18.12 6.87 4.66
C GLN A 71 19.28 6.57 5.63
N HIS A 72 19.26 5.42 6.31
CA HIS A 72 20.38 4.97 7.15
C HIS A 72 21.61 4.59 6.32
N ASN A 73 21.42 3.93 5.17
CA ASN A 73 22.51 3.55 4.26
C ASN A 73 23.12 4.75 3.51
N LEU A 74 22.41 5.87 3.39
CA LEU A 74 22.92 7.12 2.79
C LEU A 74 23.71 7.99 3.76
N LYS A 75 23.82 7.61 5.05
CA LYS A 75 24.57 8.33 6.09
C LYS A 75 25.96 7.75 6.37
N ILE A 76 26.50 6.88 5.49
CA ILE A 76 27.86 6.33 5.57
C ILE A 76 28.74 6.95 4.49
#